data_AF-A0A8S2Z3H9-F1
#
_entry.id   AF-A0A8S2Z3H9-F1
#
_cell.length_a   1.000
_cell.length_b   1.000
_cell.length_c   1.000
_cell.angle_alpha   90.00
_cell.angle_beta   90.00
_cell.angle_gamma   90.00
#
_symmetry.space_group_name_H-M   'P 1'
#
loop_
_entity.id
_entity.type
_entity.pdbx_description
1 polymer ?
#
loop_
_entity_poly.entity_id
_entity_poly.type
_entity_poly.pdbx_seq_one_letter_code
_entity_poly.pdbx_strand_id
1 'polypeptide(L)'
;VEYARERRIRIVPEFDIPGHTTSWLVGYPHLASAPEVYKIERGWGVFKPTMDPSRETTFEFLDAFFNETTSLFPDKYFHIGGDEVEGSQWTRSNLIQTWKTQLSLSTNHDIQRYFTRRVQQLLSKYNRFIVGWDEILSAVESNSSSVIQSWRDRRSLIPTVHNGQGAILSFQFYLDGLDPAGTHYSVNPMKGIKWLFNKQQTIQVFGGEA
;
A
#
# COMPACT_ATOMS: atom_id res chain seq x y z
N VAL A 1 -19.52 9.06 -3.15
CA VAL A 1 -19.38 8.05 -4.23
C VAL A 1 -20.28 8.35 -5.42
N GLU A 2 -21.61 8.43 -5.23
CA GLU A 2 -22.56 8.60 -6.34
C GLU A 2 -22.26 9.82 -7.24
N TYR A 3 -21.98 10.98 -6.64
CA TYR A 3 -21.62 12.19 -7.38
C TYR A 3 -20.44 12.01 -8.34
N ALA A 4 -19.42 11.23 -7.95
CA ALA A 4 -18.27 10.91 -8.80
C ALA A 4 -18.68 9.94 -9.92
N ARG A 5 -19.52 8.95 -9.61
CA ARG A 5 -20.02 7.96 -10.58
C ARG A 5 -20.80 8.62 -11.71
N GLU A 6 -21.66 9.58 -11.42
CA GLU A 6 -22.38 10.39 -12.42
C GLU A 6 -21.44 11.08 -13.42
N ARG A 7 -20.20 11.38 -12.99
CA ARG A 7 -19.15 12.03 -13.77
C ARG A 7 -18.13 11.04 -14.34
N ARG A 8 -18.40 9.74 -14.26
CA ARG A 8 -17.49 8.67 -14.70
C ARG A 8 -16.14 8.67 -13.97
N ILE A 9 -16.11 9.20 -12.75
CA ILE A 9 -14.94 9.19 -11.88
C ILE A 9 -15.05 8.00 -10.94
N ARG A 10 -13.99 7.20 -10.89
CA ARG A 10 -13.84 6.09 -9.95
C ARG A 10 -13.31 6.64 -8.62
N ILE A 11 -13.74 6.06 -7.51
CA ILE A 11 -13.18 6.35 -6.19
C ILE A 11 -12.52 5.06 -5.71
N VAL A 12 -11.20 5.08 -5.63
CA VAL A 12 -10.39 4.03 -5.02
C VAL A 12 -10.04 4.52 -3.62
N PRO A 13 -10.60 3.94 -2.54
CA PRO A 13 -10.26 4.38 -1.20
C PRO A 13 -8.85 3.94 -0.83
N GLU A 14 -8.16 4.76 -0.05
CA GLU A 14 -6.91 4.41 0.61
C GLU A 14 -7.09 4.38 2.12
N PHE A 15 -6.64 3.29 2.73
CA PHE A 15 -6.44 3.18 4.17
C PHE A 15 -5.06 2.59 4.40
N ASP A 16 -4.09 3.47 4.61
CA ASP A 16 -2.68 3.13 4.65
C ASP A 16 -2.30 2.33 5.91
N ILE A 17 -1.72 1.14 5.68
CA ILE A 17 -1.31 0.17 6.69
C ILE A 17 -0.08 -0.63 6.20
N PRO A 18 0.80 -1.11 7.09
CA PRO A 18 0.77 -0.97 8.56
C PRO A 18 1.48 0.29 9.08
N GLY A 19 2.19 1.03 8.21
CA GLY A 19 2.78 2.34 8.49
C GLY A 19 1.71 3.43 8.61
N HIS A 20 2.11 4.68 8.87
CA HIS A 20 1.20 5.86 8.92
C HIS A 20 -0.08 5.70 9.75
N THR A 21 -0.09 4.82 10.74
CA THR A 21 -1.30 4.42 11.49
C THR A 21 -1.43 5.09 12.85
N THR A 22 -0.65 6.13 13.16
CA THR A 22 -0.68 6.76 14.50
C THR A 22 -2.09 7.16 14.95
N SER A 23 -2.91 7.71 14.05
CA SER A 23 -4.31 8.08 14.36
C SER A 23 -5.18 6.89 14.75
N TRP A 24 -4.96 5.72 14.12
CA TRP A 24 -5.62 4.47 14.46
C TRP A 24 -5.20 4.00 15.85
N LEU A 25 -3.90 4.08 16.15
CA LEU A 25 -3.34 3.61 17.41
C LEU A 25 -3.70 4.50 18.61
N VAL A 26 -4.16 5.74 18.38
CA VAL A 26 -4.81 6.56 19.41
C VAL A 26 -6.17 5.97 19.82
N GLY A 27 -7.00 5.57 18.86
CA GLY A 27 -8.33 5.00 19.12
C GLY A 27 -8.30 3.50 19.48
N TYR A 28 -7.32 2.78 18.93
CA TYR A 28 -7.18 1.33 19.02
C TYR A 28 -5.73 0.95 19.39
N PRO A 29 -5.24 1.35 20.59
CA PRO A 29 -3.85 1.12 20.99
C PRO A 29 -3.46 -0.37 21.06
N HIS A 30 -4.44 -1.27 21.18
CA HIS A 30 -4.20 -2.72 21.18
C HIS A 30 -3.73 -3.28 19.82
N LEU A 31 -3.86 -2.50 18.74
CA LEU A 31 -3.32 -2.83 17.41
C LEU A 31 -1.83 -2.47 17.27
N ALA A 32 -1.25 -1.76 18.23
CA ALA A 32 0.09 -1.20 18.10
C ALA A 32 1.20 -2.21 18.38
N SER A 33 2.32 -2.07 17.67
CA SER A 33 3.52 -2.90 17.85
C SER A 33 4.29 -2.64 19.15
N ALA A 34 3.98 -1.54 19.84
CA ALA A 34 4.58 -1.18 21.11
C ALA A 34 3.54 -0.66 22.12
N PRO A 35 3.70 -0.97 23.41
CA PRO A 35 2.81 -0.51 24.48
C PRO A 35 3.13 0.94 24.87
N GLU A 36 2.83 1.88 23.99
CA GLU A 36 3.01 3.32 24.20
C GLU A 36 1.68 4.06 24.20
N VAL A 37 1.67 5.28 24.74
CA VAL A 37 0.53 6.19 24.62
C VAL A 37 0.71 7.00 23.34
N TYR A 38 -0.09 6.69 22.33
CA TYR A 38 -0.08 7.40 21.05
C TYR A 38 -0.83 8.74 21.16
N LYS A 39 -0.39 9.72 20.38
CA LYS A 39 -1.04 11.02 20.22
C LYS A 39 -1.13 11.34 18.74
N ILE A 40 -2.14 12.13 18.36
CA ILE A 40 -2.25 12.61 16.98
C ILE A 40 -1.02 13.44 16.64
N GLU A 41 -0.32 13.03 15.58
CA GLU A 41 0.85 13.74 15.09
C GLU A 41 0.47 15.14 14.62
N ARG A 42 1.36 16.11 14.89
CA ARG A 42 1.15 17.53 14.58
C ARG A 42 2.14 18.07 13.55
N GLY A 43 3.03 17.21 13.05
CA GLY A 43 3.99 17.52 11.99
C GLY A 43 3.86 16.53 10.84
N TRP A 44 4.66 16.75 9.80
CA TRP A 44 4.82 15.84 8.66
C TRP A 44 6.11 15.02 8.83
N GLY A 45 6.13 13.82 8.27
CA GLY A 45 7.29 12.94 8.24
C GLY A 45 6.92 11.47 8.45
N VAL A 46 7.97 10.64 8.50
CA VAL A 46 7.85 9.20 8.78
C VAL A 46 7.84 8.98 10.28
N PHE A 47 6.79 8.34 10.78
CA PHE A 47 6.62 8.06 12.20
C PHE A 47 6.85 6.58 12.53
N LYS A 48 7.32 6.35 13.76
CA LYS A 48 7.58 5.00 14.30
C LYS A 48 6.33 4.12 14.51
N PRO A 49 5.15 4.66 14.88
CA PRO A 49 3.98 3.84 15.17
C PRO A 49 3.58 2.95 14.00
N THR A 50 3.53 1.63 14.23
CA THR A 50 3.13 0.63 13.24
C THR A 50 2.19 -0.41 13.85
N MET A 51 1.26 -0.94 13.05
CA MET A 51 0.39 -2.04 13.47
C MET A 51 1.19 -3.31 13.80
N ASP A 52 0.72 -4.09 14.77
CA ASP A 52 1.33 -5.35 15.23
C ASP A 52 0.87 -6.52 14.34
N PRO A 53 1.75 -7.06 13.47
CA PRO A 53 1.41 -8.17 12.57
C PRO A 53 1.49 -9.53 13.28
N SER A 54 1.96 -9.60 14.52
CA SER A 54 2.12 -10.85 15.27
C SER A 54 0.83 -11.32 15.95
N ARG A 55 -0.22 -10.51 15.92
CA ARG A 55 -1.50 -10.76 16.59
C ARG A 55 -2.62 -10.99 15.59
N GLU A 56 -3.34 -12.11 15.75
CA GLU A 56 -4.54 -12.38 14.95
C GLU A 56 -5.64 -11.34 15.18
N THR A 57 -5.73 -10.75 16.37
CA THR A 57 -6.68 -9.66 16.66
C THR A 57 -6.50 -8.45 15.76
N THR A 58 -5.28 -8.20 15.24
CA THR A 58 -5.04 -7.15 14.25
C THR A 58 -5.75 -7.47 12.94
N PHE A 59 -5.67 -8.71 12.47
CA PHE A 59 -6.32 -9.13 11.24
C PHE A 59 -7.83 -9.30 11.40
N GLU A 60 -8.33 -9.70 12.57
CA GLU A 60 -9.77 -9.73 12.88
C GLU A 60 -10.38 -8.32 12.82
N PHE A 61 -9.69 -7.33 13.40
CA PHE A 61 -10.08 -5.93 13.31
C PHE A 61 -10.11 -5.45 11.85
N LEU A 62 -9.04 -5.74 11.09
CA LEU A 62 -8.96 -5.35 9.67
C LEU A 62 -10.03 -6.04 8.81
N ASP A 63 -10.36 -7.31 9.05
CA ASP A 63 -11.43 -8.03 8.33
C ASP A 63 -12.79 -7.35 8.57
N ALA A 64 -13.12 -7.04 9.83
CA ALA A 64 -14.34 -6.32 10.17
C ALA A 64 -14.37 -4.91 9.54
N PHE A 65 -13.25 -4.19 9.58
CA PHE A 65 -13.10 -2.88 8.97
C PHE A 65 -13.27 -2.94 7.44
N PHE A 66 -12.68 -3.92 6.77
CA PHE A 66 -12.81 -4.10 5.33
C PHE A 66 -14.23 -4.52 4.94
N ASN A 67 -14.91 -5.34 5.73
CA ASN A 67 -16.32 -5.66 5.50
C ASN A 67 -17.19 -4.39 5.44
N GLU A 68 -17.02 -3.49 6.40
CA GLU A 68 -17.74 -2.22 6.42
C GLU A 68 -17.33 -1.32 5.26
N THR A 69 -16.04 -1.02 5.11
CA THR A 69 -15.57 -0.03 4.15
C THR A 69 -15.76 -0.46 2.70
N THR A 70 -15.56 -1.74 2.37
CA THR A 70 -15.80 -2.23 1.00
C THR A 70 -17.27 -2.21 0.61
N SER A 71 -18.20 -2.16 1.57
CA SER A 71 -19.62 -1.92 1.30
C SER A 71 -19.92 -0.46 0.91
N LEU A 72 -19.10 0.49 1.39
CA LEU A 72 -19.22 1.93 1.09
C LEU A 72 -18.57 2.30 -0.25
N PHE A 73 -17.49 1.61 -0.61
CA PHE A 73 -16.72 1.86 -1.84
C PHE A 73 -16.85 0.70 -2.83
N PRO A 74 -17.66 0.85 -3.90
CA PRO A 74 -17.99 -0.24 -4.82
C PRO A 74 -16.92 -0.53 -5.86
N ASP A 75 -15.85 0.26 -5.93
CA ASP A 75 -14.75 -0.01 -6.86
C ASP A 75 -14.05 -1.34 -6.50
N LYS A 76 -13.55 -2.04 -7.52
CA LYS A 76 -12.87 -3.32 -7.30
C LYS A 76 -11.49 -3.15 -6.66
N TYR A 77 -10.90 -1.97 -6.78
CA TYR A 77 -9.59 -1.68 -6.24
C TYR A 77 -9.69 -1.02 -4.86
N PHE A 78 -8.77 -1.38 -3.98
CA PHE A 78 -8.69 -0.85 -2.62
C PHE A 78 -7.22 -0.58 -2.31
N HIS A 79 -6.86 0.67 -2.07
CA HIS A 79 -5.48 1.05 -1.78
C HIS A 79 -5.18 0.79 -0.30
N ILE A 80 -4.12 0.03 -0.03
CA ILE A 80 -3.71 -0.34 1.33
C ILE A 80 -2.48 0.42 1.81
N GLY A 81 -1.97 1.34 0.97
CA GLY A 81 -0.74 2.08 1.21
C GLY A 81 0.46 1.15 1.26
N GLY A 82 1.12 1.11 2.41
CA GLY A 82 2.27 0.26 2.67
C GLY A 82 3.62 0.92 2.39
N ASP A 83 3.66 2.24 2.31
CA ASP A 83 4.88 3.03 2.20
C ASP A 83 5.53 3.28 3.58
N GLU A 84 6.78 3.70 3.54
CA GLU A 84 7.51 4.31 4.67
C GLU A 84 7.44 3.55 6.02
N VAL A 85 7.31 2.23 5.96
CA VAL A 85 7.28 1.38 7.17
C VAL A 85 8.66 1.36 7.83
N GLU A 86 8.85 2.21 8.85
CA GLU A 86 10.14 2.41 9.53
C GLU A 86 10.58 1.17 10.34
N GLY A 87 9.65 0.48 11.01
CA GLY A 87 9.86 -0.84 11.59
C GLY A 87 10.64 -0.92 12.91
N SER A 88 11.08 0.19 13.52
CA SER A 88 11.80 0.18 14.81
C SER A 88 10.94 -0.41 15.94
N GLN A 89 9.62 -0.20 15.91
CA GLN A 89 8.71 -0.79 16.89
C GLN A 89 8.65 -2.32 16.78
N TRP A 90 8.73 -2.86 15.56
CA TRP A 90 8.87 -4.31 15.34
C TRP A 90 10.20 -4.82 15.88
N THR A 91 11.29 -4.11 15.59
CA THR A 91 12.65 -4.48 16.00
C THR A 91 12.80 -4.54 17.53
N ARG A 92 12.23 -3.59 18.27
CA ARG A 92 12.34 -3.53 19.74
C ARG A 92 11.36 -4.43 20.49
N SER A 93 10.34 -4.98 19.81
CA SER A 93 9.30 -5.78 20.45
C SER A 93 9.74 -7.24 20.59
N ASN A 94 9.96 -7.70 21.83
CA ASN A 94 10.31 -9.10 22.11
C ASN A 94 9.25 -10.08 21.59
N LEU A 95 7.97 -9.71 21.64
CA LEU A 95 6.88 -10.52 21.11
C LEU A 95 7.03 -10.70 19.59
N ILE A 96 7.21 -9.58 18.87
CA ILE A 96 7.33 -9.59 17.41
C ILE A 96 8.62 -10.28 16.98
N GLN A 97 9.75 -10.08 17.68
CA GLN A 97 10.99 -10.80 17.36
C GLN A 97 10.87 -12.32 17.60
N THR A 98 10.16 -12.74 18.65
CA THR A 98 9.87 -14.15 18.90
C THR A 98 9.00 -14.75 17.79
N TRP A 99 7.88 -14.07 17.47
CA TRP A 99 6.96 -14.46 16.40
C TRP A 99 7.64 -14.51 15.02
N LYS A 100 8.45 -13.50 14.70
CA LYS A 100 9.27 -13.40 13.49
C LYS A 100 10.17 -14.63 13.36
N THR A 101 10.82 -15.05 14.45
CA THR A 101 11.68 -16.25 14.47
C THR A 101 10.87 -17.53 14.27
N GLN A 102 9.72 -17.66 14.91
CA GLN A 102 8.83 -18.82 14.73
C GLN A 102 8.35 -18.99 13.29
N LEU A 103 8.12 -17.89 12.58
CA LEU A 103 7.75 -17.88 11.16
C LEU A 103 8.93 -17.84 10.19
N SER A 104 10.18 -17.95 10.69
CA SER A 104 11.40 -17.87 9.86
C SER A 104 11.51 -16.61 9.01
N LEU A 105 10.95 -15.49 9.49
CA LEU A 105 11.07 -14.18 8.85
C LEU A 105 12.42 -13.55 9.26
N SER A 106 13.19 -13.00 8.33
CA SER A 106 14.56 -12.55 8.63
C SER A 106 14.65 -11.04 8.84
N THR A 107 13.80 -10.27 8.16
CA THR A 107 13.87 -8.80 8.11
C THR A 107 12.52 -8.14 8.41
N ASN A 108 12.51 -6.83 8.69
CA ASN A 108 11.26 -6.06 8.79
C ASN A 108 10.51 -6.05 7.46
N HIS A 109 11.22 -6.11 6.34
CA HIS A 109 10.61 -6.26 5.03
C HIS A 109 9.89 -7.62 4.86
N ASP A 110 10.41 -8.71 5.45
CA ASP A 110 9.70 -9.99 5.48
C ASP A 110 8.43 -9.93 6.35
N ILE A 111 8.48 -9.17 7.45
CA ILE A 111 7.31 -8.88 8.29
C ILE A 111 6.24 -8.11 7.49
N GLN A 112 6.64 -7.05 6.79
CA GLN A 112 5.74 -6.28 5.94
C GLN A 112 5.14 -7.14 4.83
N ARG A 113 5.96 -7.99 4.18
CA ARG A 113 5.49 -8.96 3.19
C ARG A 113 4.44 -9.90 3.76
N TYR A 114 4.65 -10.41 4.97
CA TYR A 114 3.66 -11.24 5.66
C TYR A 114 2.35 -10.47 5.87
N PHE A 115 2.43 -9.26 6.41
CA PHE A 115 1.26 -8.41 6.67
C PHE A 115 0.48 -8.09 5.40
N THR A 116 1.14 -7.63 4.34
CA THR A 116 0.52 -7.33 3.05
C THR A 116 -0.20 -8.55 2.47
N ARG A 117 0.41 -9.74 2.53
CA ARG A 117 -0.22 -10.98 2.03
C ARG A 117 -1.47 -11.34 2.81
N ARG A 118 -1.43 -11.21 4.15
CA ARG A 118 -2.62 -11.41 4.99
C ARG A 118 -3.73 -10.43 4.62
N VAL A 119 -3.42 -9.14 4.45
CA VAL A 119 -4.38 -8.12 4.02
C VAL A 119 -4.97 -8.42 2.64
N GLN A 120 -4.14 -8.81 1.67
CA GLN A 120 -4.58 -9.21 0.33
C GLN A 120 -5.59 -10.37 0.41
N GLN A 121 -5.34 -11.36 1.27
CA GLN A 121 -6.25 -12.49 1.48
C GLN A 121 -7.58 -12.03 2.07
N LEU A 122 -7.59 -11.11 3.05
CA LEU A 122 -8.83 -10.57 3.63
C LEU A 122 -9.65 -9.83 2.56
N LEU A 123 -9.03 -8.91 1.82
CA LEU A 123 -9.71 -8.13 0.78
C LEU A 123 -10.23 -8.99 -0.37
N SER A 124 -9.60 -10.13 -0.67
CA SER A 124 -10.09 -11.06 -1.69
C SER A 124 -11.44 -11.69 -1.33
N LYS A 125 -11.74 -11.90 -0.04
CA LYS A 125 -13.07 -12.34 0.44
C LYS A 125 -14.19 -11.38 0.02
N TYR A 126 -13.86 -10.09 -0.08
CA TYR A 126 -14.78 -9.02 -0.47
C TYR A 126 -14.71 -8.69 -1.98
N ASN A 127 -14.08 -9.56 -2.79
CA ASN A 127 -13.86 -9.36 -4.22
C ASN A 127 -13.14 -8.04 -4.53
N ARG A 128 -12.13 -7.70 -3.73
CA ARG A 128 -11.28 -6.52 -3.95
C ARG A 128 -9.86 -6.92 -4.35
N PHE A 129 -9.26 -6.12 -5.21
CA PHE A 129 -7.86 -6.19 -5.61
C PHE A 129 -7.09 -5.07 -4.94
N ILE A 130 -5.92 -5.38 -4.38
CA ILE A 130 -5.14 -4.37 -3.67
C ILE A 130 -4.40 -3.46 -4.65
N VAL A 131 -4.36 -2.18 -4.30
CA VAL A 131 -3.37 -1.22 -4.80
C VAL A 131 -2.44 -0.91 -3.64
N GLY A 132 -1.16 -0.73 -3.89
CA GLY A 132 -0.25 -0.24 -2.86
C GLY A 132 0.99 0.39 -3.44
N TRP A 133 1.69 1.12 -2.59
CA TRP A 133 2.95 1.77 -2.92
C TRP A 133 4.03 0.74 -3.24
N ASP A 134 5.04 1.14 -4.00
CA ASP A 134 5.98 0.19 -4.60
C ASP A 134 6.86 -0.61 -3.63
N GLU A 135 6.89 -0.27 -2.34
CA GLU A 135 7.38 -1.13 -1.26
C GLU A 135 6.71 -2.51 -1.23
N ILE A 136 5.41 -2.60 -1.54
CA ILE A 136 4.66 -3.85 -1.42
C ILE A 136 4.88 -4.81 -2.59
N LEU A 137 5.61 -4.39 -3.64
CA LEU A 137 5.83 -5.17 -4.87
C LEU A 137 6.36 -6.58 -4.58
N SER A 138 7.23 -6.73 -3.59
CA SER A 138 7.82 -8.03 -3.28
C SER A 138 6.87 -8.98 -2.54
N ALA A 139 5.74 -8.46 -2.05
CA ALA A 139 4.77 -9.22 -1.27
C ALA A 139 3.66 -9.81 -2.13
N VAL A 140 3.26 -9.09 -3.17
CA VAL A 140 2.19 -9.47 -4.08
C VAL A 140 2.60 -10.63 -4.99
N GLU A 141 1.66 -11.55 -5.21
CA GLU A 141 1.86 -12.70 -6.09
C GLU A 141 1.93 -12.27 -7.56
N SER A 142 2.78 -12.93 -8.35
CA SER A 142 2.86 -12.74 -9.80
C SER A 142 1.54 -13.15 -10.46
N ASN A 143 1.16 -12.42 -11.51
CA ASN A 143 -0.08 -12.54 -12.27
C ASN A 143 -1.35 -12.33 -11.43
N SER A 144 -1.23 -11.73 -10.24
CA SER A 144 -2.38 -11.26 -9.49
C SER A 144 -2.96 -9.99 -10.12
N SER A 145 -4.22 -9.70 -9.82
CA SER A 145 -4.88 -8.44 -10.23
C SER A 145 -4.47 -7.23 -9.36
N SER A 146 -3.47 -7.38 -8.50
CA SER A 146 -2.90 -6.30 -7.69
C SER A 146 -2.26 -5.23 -8.57
N VAL A 147 -2.23 -4.01 -8.06
CA VAL A 147 -1.65 -2.85 -8.73
C VAL A 147 -0.57 -2.26 -7.86
N ILE A 148 0.56 -1.92 -8.46
CA ILE A 148 1.67 -1.25 -7.79
C ILE A 148 1.74 0.20 -8.26
N GLN A 149 1.77 1.12 -7.30
CA GLN A 149 1.87 2.55 -7.54
C GLN A 149 3.31 3.02 -7.27
N SER A 150 4.01 3.30 -8.35
CA SER A 150 5.40 3.75 -8.36
C SER A 150 5.50 5.22 -7.98
N TRP A 151 5.96 5.50 -6.76
CA TRP A 151 5.94 6.85 -6.19
C TRP A 151 7.34 7.45 -5.96
N ARG A 152 8.31 6.61 -5.58
CA ARG A 152 9.70 7.03 -5.28
C ARG A 152 10.51 7.29 -6.54
N ASP A 153 10.29 6.45 -7.55
CA ASP A 153 10.91 6.54 -8.86
C ASP A 153 10.16 5.64 -9.87
N ARG A 154 10.72 5.44 -11.07
CA ARG A 154 10.12 4.63 -12.15
C ARG A 154 10.54 3.16 -12.15
N ARG A 155 11.49 2.76 -11.30
CA ARG A 155 12.16 1.45 -11.36
C ARG A 155 11.21 0.31 -11.07
N SER A 156 10.19 0.52 -10.23
CA SER A 156 9.19 -0.49 -9.88
C SER A 156 8.21 -0.81 -11.01
N LEU A 157 8.03 0.07 -12.01
CA LEU A 157 7.14 -0.18 -13.16
C LEU A 157 7.51 -1.45 -13.95
N ILE A 158 8.81 -1.61 -14.26
CA ILE A 158 9.31 -2.72 -15.08
C ILE A 158 9.05 -4.10 -14.43
N PRO A 159 9.51 -4.37 -13.19
CA PRO A 159 9.23 -5.65 -12.54
C PRO A 159 7.73 -5.86 -12.27
N THR A 160 6.96 -4.81 -11.98
CA THR A 160 5.48 -4.90 -11.82
C THR A 160 4.83 -5.47 -13.09
N VAL A 161 5.14 -4.88 -14.25
CA VAL A 161 4.60 -5.33 -15.53
C VAL A 161 5.11 -6.72 -15.92
N HIS A 162 6.40 -7.02 -15.70
CA HIS A 162 6.91 -8.37 -15.95
C HIS A 162 6.28 -9.44 -15.05
N ASN A 163 5.92 -9.07 -13.82
CA ASN A 163 5.19 -9.93 -12.89
C ASN A 163 3.70 -10.03 -13.24
N GLY A 164 3.21 -9.39 -14.31
CA GLY A 164 1.83 -9.50 -14.75
C GLY A 164 0.83 -8.67 -13.94
N GLN A 165 1.32 -7.70 -13.16
CA GLN A 165 0.52 -6.85 -12.27
C GLN A 165 0.19 -5.52 -12.94
N GLY A 166 -0.83 -4.82 -12.45
CA GLY A 166 -1.12 -3.46 -12.88
C GLY A 166 -0.08 -2.46 -12.35
N ALA A 167 0.23 -1.42 -13.10
CA ALA A 167 1.19 -0.40 -12.72
C ALA A 167 0.62 1.02 -12.91
N ILE A 168 0.80 1.86 -11.89
CA ILE A 168 0.49 3.30 -11.90
C ILE A 168 1.77 4.07 -11.58
N LEU A 169 1.99 5.21 -12.24
CA LEU A 169 3.11 6.09 -11.93
C LEU A 169 2.62 7.38 -11.24
N SER A 170 3.11 7.66 -10.03
CA SER A 170 2.95 8.95 -9.34
C SER A 170 4.25 9.74 -9.22
N PHE A 171 5.41 9.09 -9.36
CA PHE A 171 6.69 9.80 -9.38
C PHE A 171 6.70 10.90 -10.46
N GLN A 172 7.14 12.10 -10.07
CA GLN A 172 7.10 13.36 -10.85
C GLN A 172 5.69 13.95 -11.09
N PHE A 173 4.67 13.46 -10.38
CA PHE A 173 3.34 14.08 -10.33
C PHE A 173 2.98 14.67 -8.95
N TYR A 174 3.95 14.83 -8.06
CA TYR A 174 3.78 15.42 -6.72
C TYR A 174 3.49 16.93 -6.81
N LEU A 175 2.21 17.31 -6.77
CA LEU A 175 1.79 18.71 -6.87
C LEU A 175 2.11 19.51 -5.59
N ASP A 176 2.23 18.84 -4.45
CA ASP A 176 2.66 19.39 -3.17
C ASP A 176 4.14 19.83 -3.16
N GLY A 177 4.95 19.28 -4.07
CA GLY A 177 6.32 19.70 -4.32
C GLY A 177 6.44 21.10 -4.95
N LEU A 178 5.33 21.66 -5.46
CA LEU A 178 5.25 22.97 -6.10
C LEU A 178 6.22 23.14 -7.29
N ASP A 179 6.55 22.04 -7.96
CA ASP A 179 7.35 22.08 -9.18
C ASP A 179 6.60 22.82 -10.31
N PRO A 180 7.32 23.41 -11.28
CA PRO A 180 6.68 24.02 -12.43
C PRO A 180 5.82 23.01 -13.21
N ALA A 181 4.67 23.44 -13.73
CA ALA A 181 3.78 22.59 -14.53
C ALA A 181 4.48 21.88 -15.70
N GLY A 182 5.52 22.49 -16.28
CA GLY A 182 6.36 21.90 -17.32
C GLY A 182 7.07 20.61 -16.89
N THR A 183 7.44 20.49 -15.61
CA THR A 183 8.01 19.28 -15.02
C THR A 183 7.01 18.13 -15.17
N HIS A 184 5.81 18.27 -14.62
CA HIS A 184 4.75 17.27 -14.67
C HIS A 184 4.30 16.98 -16.11
N TYR A 185 4.16 18.01 -16.94
CA TYR A 185 3.75 17.86 -18.35
C TYR A 185 4.74 17.03 -19.18
N SER A 186 6.02 17.03 -18.80
CA SER A 186 7.05 16.27 -19.51
C SER A 186 7.07 14.77 -19.18
N VAL A 187 6.34 14.36 -18.13
CA VAL A 187 6.30 12.99 -17.63
C VAL A 187 5.41 12.13 -18.51
N ASN A 188 5.93 10.97 -18.89
CA ASN A 188 5.16 9.94 -19.58
C ASN A 188 5.51 8.58 -18.95
N PRO A 189 4.55 7.86 -18.35
CA PRO A 189 4.79 6.59 -17.66
C PRO A 189 5.55 5.56 -18.50
N MET A 190 5.43 5.60 -19.82
CA MET A 190 6.01 4.63 -20.75
C MET A 190 7.30 5.11 -21.44
N LYS A 191 7.71 6.37 -21.24
CA LYS A 191 8.89 6.95 -21.91
C LYS A 191 10.15 6.18 -21.56
N GLY A 192 10.88 5.73 -22.59
CA GLY A 192 12.15 5.00 -22.43
C GLY A 192 12.02 3.53 -22.02
N ILE A 193 10.83 3.05 -21.63
CA ILE A 193 10.62 1.66 -21.17
C ILE A 193 9.64 0.88 -22.07
N LYS A 194 8.88 1.54 -22.94
CA LYS A 194 7.86 0.89 -23.78
C LYS A 194 8.37 -0.30 -24.60
N TRP A 195 9.60 -0.24 -25.09
CA TRP A 195 10.20 -1.29 -25.91
C TRP A 195 10.54 -2.57 -25.12
N LEU A 196 10.52 -2.52 -23.78
CA LEU A 196 10.72 -3.68 -22.90
C LEU A 196 9.47 -4.57 -22.82
N PHE A 197 8.32 -4.11 -23.33
CA PHE A 197 7.03 -4.75 -23.12
C PHE A 197 6.41 -5.21 -24.43
N ASN A 198 5.79 -6.39 -24.40
CA ASN A 198 4.89 -6.81 -25.47
C ASN A 198 3.55 -6.05 -25.41
N LYS A 199 2.66 -6.31 -26.38
CA LYS A 199 1.35 -5.63 -26.47
C LYS A 199 0.47 -5.86 -25.24
N GLN A 200 0.51 -7.05 -24.64
CA GLN A 200 -0.27 -7.40 -23.44
C GLN A 200 0.32 -6.77 -22.17
N GLN A 201 1.64 -6.67 -22.07
CA GLN A 201 2.32 -5.99 -20.98
C GLN A 201 2.11 -4.47 -21.04
N THR A 202 2.00 -3.90 -22.23
CA THR A 202 1.75 -2.45 -22.39
C THR A 202 0.44 -2.00 -21.74
N ILE A 203 -0.61 -2.84 -21.78
CA ILE A 203 -1.92 -2.51 -21.16
C ILE A 203 -1.94 -2.68 -19.63
N GLN A 204 -0.88 -3.23 -19.04
CA GLN A 204 -0.74 -3.32 -17.58
C GLN A 204 -0.28 -2.00 -16.97
N VAL A 205 0.26 -1.08 -17.76
CA VAL A 205 0.52 0.30 -17.30
C VAL A 205 -0.77 1.10 -17.46
N PHE A 206 -1.48 1.31 -16.35
CA PHE A 206 -2.79 1.94 -16.33
C PHE A 206 -2.72 3.44 -16.58
N GLY A 207 -1.59 4.07 -16.27
CA GLY A 207 -1.37 5.50 -16.48
C GLY A 207 -0.53 6.11 -15.35
N GLY A 208 -0.90 7.32 -14.96
CA GLY A 208 -0.32 8.00 -13.81
C GLY A 208 -1.37 8.74 -12.99
N GLU A 209 -0.98 9.11 -11.78
CA GLU A 209 -1.81 9.78 -10.79
C GLU A 209 -1.01 10.93 -10.15
N ALA A 210 -1.65 12.10 -10.01
CA ALA A 210 -1.09 13.33 -9.48
C ALA A 210 -1.79 13.74 -8.19
#